data_AF-A0A7J4DEM2-F1
#
_entry.id   AF-A0A7J4DEM2-F1
#
_cell.length_a   1.000
_cell.length_b   1.000
_cell.length_c   1.000
_cell.angle_alpha   90.00
_cell.angle_beta   90.00
_cell.angle_gamma   90.00
#
_symmetry.space_group_name_H-M   'P 1'
#
loop_
_entity.id
_entity.type
_entity.pdbx_description
1 polymer ?
#
loop_
_entity_poly.entity_id
_entity_poly.type
_entity_poly.pdbx_seq_one_letter_code
_entity_poly.pdbx_strand_id
1 'polypeptide(L)'
;MDEVVTHEHDVVVIGAGGAGLRAAIEASAAGVSVAMICKSMLGKAHTVMAEGGAAAALANNDPRDSWQTHFRDTMKGGMYLGDWRMAQIHAQQAPDRIRELEQWGAVFDRTPKGMTSQRNFGGHTYPRLAHIGDATGLEMIRTLQQRGIHMGMDVFMEFTVRRLFKADGRISGCFAYDRNDGSLHVFKAKSIVLATGGITRCWEVCSGSWEYTGEGHALAYWAGAEMGDMEFVQFHPTGMIWPPSVKGILVTEGVRGEGGVLRNSEGRRFMFDYIPERYADEFADTEEEALAWVDEVISGELTTHRRPPELLTRDVVA
;
A
#
# COMPACT_ATOMS: atom_id res chain seq x y z
N MET A 1 38.23 21.61 3.16
CA MET A 1 36.80 21.66 3.51
C MET A 1 36.10 21.04 2.33
N ASP A 2 35.47 19.89 2.52
CA ASP A 2 34.72 19.27 1.43
C ASP A 2 33.60 20.23 1.02
N GLU A 3 33.47 20.45 -0.29
CA GLU A 3 32.50 21.39 -0.86
C GLU A 3 31.09 20.81 -0.70
N VAL A 4 30.23 21.49 0.07
CA VAL A 4 28.84 21.08 0.29
C VAL A 4 27.97 21.72 -0.78
N VAL A 5 27.31 20.91 -1.60
CA VAL A 5 26.42 21.39 -2.66
C VAL A 5 25.07 21.77 -2.04
N THR A 6 24.58 22.97 -2.37
CA THR A 6 23.30 23.48 -1.84
C THR A 6 22.24 23.53 -2.93
N HIS A 7 21.07 22.99 -2.63
CA HIS A 7 19.87 22.99 -3.46
C HIS A 7 18.76 23.79 -2.76
N GLU A 8 17.93 24.50 -3.53
CA GLU A 8 16.81 25.28 -2.99
C GLU A 8 15.52 24.92 -3.74
N HIS A 9 14.52 24.45 -3.00
CA HIS A 9 13.19 24.12 -3.52
C HIS A 9 12.10 24.58 -2.56
N ASP A 10 10.87 24.74 -3.02
CA ASP A 10 9.74 25.02 -2.16
C ASP A 10 9.36 23.80 -1.34
N VAL A 11 9.33 22.63 -1.99
CA VAL A 11 8.96 21.34 -1.38
C VAL A 11 10.04 20.30 -1.64
N VAL A 12 10.47 19.61 -0.59
CA VAL A 12 11.30 18.41 -0.70
C VAL A 12 10.48 17.19 -0.30
N VAL A 13 10.36 16.21 -1.20
CA VAL A 13 9.71 14.92 -0.95
C VAL A 13 10.78 13.86 -0.75
N ILE A 14 10.79 13.23 0.42
CA ILE A 14 11.76 12.18 0.77
C ILE A 14 11.06 10.82 0.65
N GLY A 15 11.44 10.08 -0.39
CA GLY A 15 10.85 8.79 -0.75
C GLY A 15 10.04 8.87 -2.04
N ALA A 16 10.36 8.00 -3.01
CA ALA A 16 9.73 7.95 -4.32
C ALA A 16 8.82 6.72 -4.51
N GLY A 17 8.10 6.34 -3.45
CA GLY A 17 7.00 5.36 -3.54
C GLY A 17 5.71 6.00 -4.04
N GLY A 18 4.60 5.23 -4.05
CA GLY A 18 3.31 5.72 -4.52
C GLY A 18 2.86 7.02 -3.83
N ALA A 19 3.00 7.10 -2.51
CA ALA A 19 2.65 8.30 -1.74
C ALA A 19 3.53 9.50 -2.09
N GLY A 20 4.85 9.32 -2.18
CA GLY A 20 5.79 10.40 -2.49
C GLY A 20 5.61 10.94 -3.91
N LEU A 21 5.47 10.04 -4.89
CA LEU A 21 5.17 10.43 -6.27
C LEU A 21 3.84 11.19 -6.38
N ARG A 22 2.79 10.70 -5.71
CA ARG A 22 1.49 11.38 -5.72
C ARG A 22 1.56 12.77 -5.09
N ALA A 23 2.31 12.93 -3.98
CA ALA A 23 2.52 14.21 -3.32
C ALA A 23 3.33 15.18 -4.19
N ALA A 24 4.40 14.70 -4.84
CA ALA A 24 5.19 15.50 -5.76
C ALA A 24 4.37 15.98 -6.96
N ILE A 25 3.51 15.12 -7.54
CA ILE A 25 2.61 15.50 -8.64
C ILE A 25 1.68 16.66 -8.22
N GLU A 26 1.06 16.61 -7.03
CA GLU A 26 0.22 17.72 -6.57
C GLU A 26 1.02 18.99 -6.32
N ALA A 27 2.19 18.88 -5.68
CA ALA A 27 3.03 20.04 -5.41
C ALA A 27 3.48 20.70 -6.73
N SER A 28 3.92 19.93 -7.72
CA SER A 28 4.25 20.44 -9.05
C SER A 28 3.03 21.03 -9.76
N ALA A 29 1.85 20.42 -9.63
CA ALA A 29 0.61 20.95 -10.21
C ALA A 29 0.19 22.31 -9.60
N ALA A 30 0.56 22.56 -8.35
CA ALA A 30 0.38 23.86 -7.70
C ALA A 30 1.41 24.92 -8.16
N GLY A 31 2.35 24.56 -9.04
CA GLY A 31 3.34 25.47 -9.62
C GLY A 31 4.53 25.80 -8.72
N VAL A 32 4.77 25.01 -7.67
CA VAL A 32 5.95 25.18 -6.79
C VAL A 32 7.10 24.27 -7.19
N SER A 33 8.32 24.66 -6.86
CA SER A 33 9.52 23.84 -7.15
C SER A 33 9.60 22.63 -6.22
N VAL A 34 9.83 21.44 -6.79
CA VAL A 34 9.81 20.16 -6.07
C VAL A 34 11.10 19.39 -6.30
N ALA A 35 11.77 19.02 -5.21
CA ALA A 35 12.83 18.01 -5.23
C ALA A 35 12.32 16.69 -4.65
N MET A 36 12.49 15.61 -5.40
CA MET A 36 12.24 14.25 -4.97
C MET A 36 13.57 13.55 -4.67
N ILE A 37 13.77 13.18 -3.41
CA ILE A 37 14.96 12.46 -2.96
C ILE A 37 14.59 11.00 -2.77
N CYS A 38 15.25 10.08 -3.46
CA CYS A 38 15.07 8.65 -3.23
C CYS A 38 16.40 7.94 -3.01
N LYS A 39 16.43 7.11 -1.96
CA LYS A 39 17.59 6.32 -1.57
C LYS A 39 18.01 5.27 -2.61
N SER A 40 17.09 4.86 -3.46
CA SER A 40 17.32 3.92 -4.56
C SER A 40 16.92 4.57 -5.88
N MET A 41 16.93 3.80 -6.97
CA MET A 41 16.48 4.25 -8.28
C MET A 41 14.99 4.58 -8.29
N LEU A 42 14.62 5.60 -9.05
CA LEU A 42 13.23 5.96 -9.31
C LEU A 42 12.49 4.76 -9.95
N GLY A 43 11.32 4.42 -9.41
CA GLY A 43 10.55 3.26 -9.84
C GLY A 43 10.90 1.93 -9.16
N LYS A 44 11.91 1.89 -8.27
CA LYS A 44 12.28 0.69 -7.47
C LYS A 44 11.73 0.71 -6.04
N ALA A 45 10.88 1.68 -5.71
CA ALA A 45 10.23 1.71 -4.41
C ALA A 45 9.35 0.46 -4.21
N HIS A 46 9.28 -0.03 -2.97
CA HIS A 46 8.60 -1.29 -2.66
C HIS A 46 7.11 -1.33 -3.03
N THR A 47 6.46 -0.18 -3.27
CA THR A 47 5.13 -0.11 -3.90
C THR A 47 5.04 -0.98 -5.17
N VAL A 48 6.13 -1.13 -5.93
CA VAL A 48 6.22 -2.00 -7.12
C VAL A 48 5.88 -3.47 -6.83
N MET A 49 6.08 -3.92 -5.59
CA MET A 49 5.85 -5.31 -5.15
C MET A 49 4.41 -5.55 -4.68
N ALA A 50 3.52 -4.55 -4.75
CA ALA A 50 2.13 -4.76 -4.37
C ALA A 50 1.38 -5.52 -5.47
N GLU A 51 0.85 -6.69 -5.15
CA GLU A 51 0.25 -7.58 -6.14
C GLU A 51 -1.27 -7.45 -6.18
N GLY A 52 -1.92 -7.68 -5.03
CA GLY A 52 -3.35 -7.98 -4.93
C GLY A 52 -4.31 -6.93 -5.48
N GLY A 53 -3.98 -5.65 -5.40
CA GLY A 53 -4.82 -4.58 -5.93
C GLY A 53 -4.89 -3.34 -5.04
N ALA A 54 -5.70 -2.38 -5.46
CA ALA A 54 -6.03 -1.16 -4.74
C ALA A 54 -7.54 -1.09 -4.45
N ALA A 55 -7.90 -1.03 -3.17
CA ALA A 55 -9.29 -1.06 -2.73
C ALA A 55 -10.00 0.26 -3.08
N ALA A 56 -11.07 0.19 -3.86
CA ALA A 56 -11.92 1.31 -4.21
C ALA A 56 -13.34 0.82 -4.50
N ALA A 57 -14.34 1.42 -3.87
CA ALA A 57 -15.74 1.07 -4.08
C ALA A 57 -16.28 1.64 -5.41
N LEU A 58 -15.85 1.07 -6.53
CA LEU A 58 -16.31 1.44 -7.89
C LEU A 58 -17.67 0.84 -8.24
N ALA A 59 -18.06 -0.24 -7.56
CA ALA A 59 -19.28 -1.01 -7.81
C ALA A 59 -19.42 -1.53 -9.26
N ASN A 60 -18.30 -1.80 -9.93
CA ASN A 60 -18.28 -2.31 -11.31
C ASN A 60 -18.56 -3.81 -11.38
N ASN A 61 -18.07 -4.58 -10.40
CA ASN A 61 -18.29 -6.03 -10.31
C ASN A 61 -19.51 -6.38 -9.47
N ASP A 62 -19.72 -5.67 -8.36
CA ASP A 62 -20.88 -5.85 -7.49
C ASP A 62 -21.58 -4.51 -7.23
N PRO A 63 -22.82 -4.32 -7.72
CA PRO A 63 -23.56 -3.07 -7.56
C PRO A 63 -23.99 -2.81 -6.11
N ARG A 64 -23.86 -3.79 -5.20
CA ARG A 64 -24.14 -3.65 -3.77
C ARG A 64 -23.01 -2.93 -3.03
N ASP A 65 -21.83 -2.79 -3.63
CA ASP A 65 -20.71 -2.10 -2.98
C ASP A 65 -20.90 -0.59 -2.91
N SER A 66 -20.34 0.01 -1.86
CA SER A 66 -20.45 1.44 -1.62
C SER A 66 -19.29 1.93 -0.75
N TRP A 67 -19.03 3.24 -0.75
CA TRP A 67 -18.02 3.81 0.13
C TRP A 67 -18.39 3.61 1.61
N GLN A 68 -19.67 3.52 1.95
CA GLN A 68 -20.14 3.24 3.31
C GLN A 68 -19.75 1.81 3.74
N THR A 69 -19.90 0.84 2.84
CA THR A 69 -19.44 -0.53 3.08
C THR A 69 -17.93 -0.58 3.22
N HIS A 70 -17.19 0.10 2.34
CA HIS A 70 -15.73 0.20 2.43
C HIS A 70 -15.30 0.83 3.77
N PHE A 71 -15.92 1.93 4.19
CA PHE A 71 -15.67 2.56 5.48
C PHE A 71 -15.94 1.60 6.65
N ARG A 72 -17.08 0.91 6.66
CA ARG A 72 -17.44 -0.06 7.70
C ARG A 72 -16.40 -1.17 7.80
N ASP A 73 -16.03 -1.76 6.66
CA ASP A 73 -15.07 -2.85 6.61
C ASP A 73 -13.68 -2.40 7.12
N THR A 74 -13.25 -1.19 6.75
CA THR A 74 -11.99 -0.58 7.24
C THR A 74 -12.01 -0.35 8.75
N MET A 75 -13.10 0.21 9.29
CA MET A 75 -13.22 0.44 10.74
C MET A 75 -13.26 -0.87 11.52
N LYS A 76 -14.02 -1.86 11.05
CA LYS A 76 -14.13 -3.18 11.67
C LYS A 76 -12.80 -3.93 11.65
N GLY A 77 -12.12 -3.94 10.50
CA GLY A 77 -10.81 -4.58 10.34
C GLY A 77 -9.70 -3.89 11.12
N GLY A 78 -9.80 -2.57 11.35
CA GLY A 78 -8.90 -1.80 12.21
C GLY A 78 -9.24 -1.87 13.70
N MET A 79 -10.08 -2.81 14.14
CA MET A 79 -10.52 -2.95 15.54
C MET A 79 -11.15 -1.67 16.13
N TYR A 80 -11.66 -0.78 15.27
CA TYR A 80 -12.13 0.57 15.64
C TYR A 80 -11.09 1.47 16.33
N LEU A 81 -9.79 1.16 16.18
CA LEU A 81 -8.69 1.97 16.72
C LEU A 81 -8.29 3.13 15.78
N GLY A 82 -8.55 2.98 14.48
CA GLY A 82 -8.21 4.00 13.49
C GLY A 82 -9.05 5.27 13.60
N ASP A 83 -8.48 6.40 13.15
CA ASP A 83 -9.22 7.66 13.01
C ASP A 83 -10.35 7.50 11.97
N TRP A 84 -11.59 7.55 12.45
CA TRP A 84 -12.78 7.36 11.62
C TRP A 84 -12.90 8.40 10.51
N ARG A 85 -12.41 9.64 10.72
CA ARG A 85 -12.49 10.70 9.71
C ARG A 85 -11.52 10.40 8.58
N MET A 86 -10.33 9.90 8.89
CA MET A 86 -9.37 9.47 7.88
C MET A 86 -9.85 8.24 7.11
N ALA A 87 -10.45 7.26 7.80
CA ALA A 87 -11.07 6.11 7.15
C ALA A 87 -12.23 6.50 6.22
N GLN A 88 -13.06 7.47 6.63
CA GLN A 88 -14.15 8.00 5.80
C GLN A 88 -13.62 8.68 4.53
N ILE A 89 -12.62 9.56 4.67
CA ILE A 89 -12.00 10.24 3.53
C ILE A 89 -11.40 9.22 2.56
N HIS A 90 -10.67 8.23 3.09
CA HIS A 90 -10.09 7.16 2.30
C HIS A 90 -11.17 6.42 1.49
N ALA A 91 -12.23 5.96 2.15
CA ALA A 91 -13.30 5.21 1.50
C ALA A 91 -14.04 6.01 0.43
N GLN A 92 -14.29 7.31 0.68
CA GLN A 92 -14.97 8.21 -0.26
C GLN A 92 -14.11 8.58 -1.47
N GLN A 93 -12.81 8.81 -1.28
CA GLN A 93 -11.93 9.30 -2.33
C GLN A 93 -11.26 8.20 -3.16
N ALA A 94 -11.15 6.98 -2.63
CA ALA A 94 -10.49 5.87 -3.34
C ALA A 94 -11.04 5.61 -4.77
N PRO A 95 -12.37 5.61 -5.02
CA PRO A 95 -12.92 5.48 -6.38
C PRO A 95 -12.36 6.50 -7.37
N ASP A 96 -12.28 7.77 -6.96
CA ASP A 96 -11.79 8.85 -7.83
C ASP A 96 -10.29 8.76 -8.05
N ARG A 97 -9.52 8.27 -7.05
CA ARG A 97 -8.08 8.03 -7.21
C ARG A 97 -7.79 6.90 -8.21
N ILE A 98 -8.59 5.83 -8.25
CA ILE A 98 -8.45 4.79 -9.28
C ILE A 98 -8.78 5.34 -10.67
N ARG A 99 -9.87 6.09 -10.81
CA ARG A 99 -10.24 6.73 -12.09
C ARG A 99 -9.18 7.73 -12.55
N GLU A 100 -8.56 8.47 -11.63
CA GLU A 100 -7.45 9.39 -11.91
C GLU A 100 -6.22 8.64 -12.43
N LEU A 101 -5.86 7.51 -11.83
CA LEU A 101 -4.77 6.66 -12.33
C LEU A 101 -5.08 6.14 -13.75
N GLU A 102 -6.31 5.73 -14.03
CA GLU A 102 -6.74 5.34 -15.38
C GLU A 102 -6.60 6.48 -16.38
N GLN A 103 -7.02 7.70 -16.01
CA GLN A 103 -6.88 8.89 -16.85
C GLN A 103 -5.40 9.24 -17.11
N TRP A 104 -4.50 8.91 -16.18
CA TRP A 104 -3.05 9.04 -16.37
C TRP A 104 -2.43 7.88 -17.15
N GLY A 105 -3.22 6.88 -17.53
CA GLY A 105 -2.80 5.80 -18.41
C GLY A 105 -2.56 4.45 -17.73
N ALA A 106 -2.91 4.29 -16.44
CA ALA A 106 -2.87 2.98 -15.79
C ALA A 106 -3.87 2.01 -16.45
N VAL A 107 -3.40 0.83 -16.82
CA VAL A 107 -4.20 -0.17 -17.55
C VAL A 107 -4.70 -1.25 -16.61
N PHE A 108 -5.78 -0.98 -15.88
CA PHE A 108 -6.46 -1.99 -15.05
C PHE A 108 -7.12 -3.09 -15.90
N ASP A 109 -7.20 -4.30 -15.32
CA ASP A 109 -7.97 -5.40 -15.90
C ASP A 109 -9.44 -4.98 -16.07
N ARG A 110 -10.11 -5.56 -17.06
CA ARG A 110 -11.44 -5.11 -17.48
C ARG A 110 -12.50 -6.19 -17.28
N THR A 111 -13.67 -5.75 -16.83
CA THR A 111 -14.91 -6.52 -16.92
C THR A 111 -15.33 -6.69 -18.39
N PRO A 112 -16.24 -7.63 -18.72
CA PRO A 112 -16.79 -7.76 -20.07
C PRO A 112 -17.45 -6.49 -20.61
N LYS A 113 -17.87 -5.58 -19.73
CA LYS A 113 -18.47 -4.28 -20.06
C LYS A 113 -17.41 -3.17 -20.28
N GLY A 114 -16.12 -3.48 -20.20
CA GLY A 114 -15.03 -2.52 -20.37
C GLY A 114 -14.74 -1.64 -19.14
N MET A 115 -15.42 -1.88 -18.01
CA MET A 115 -15.16 -1.19 -16.74
C MET A 115 -13.97 -1.81 -16.01
N THR A 116 -13.31 -1.06 -15.12
CA THR A 116 -12.25 -1.55 -14.23
C THR A 116 -12.73 -2.78 -13.44
N SER A 117 -12.04 -3.90 -13.58
CA SER A 117 -12.30 -5.14 -12.87
C SER A 117 -11.90 -5.02 -11.40
N GLN A 118 -12.71 -5.59 -10.52
CA GLN A 118 -12.50 -5.66 -9.08
C GLN A 118 -12.56 -7.11 -8.62
N ARG A 119 -11.66 -7.52 -7.70
CA ARG A 119 -11.65 -8.88 -7.13
C ARG A 119 -11.95 -8.90 -5.63
N ASN A 120 -12.32 -10.08 -5.15
CA ASN A 120 -12.47 -10.36 -3.71
C ASN A 120 -11.09 -10.37 -3.03
N PHE A 121 -11.07 -9.92 -1.78
CA PHE A 121 -9.87 -9.85 -0.96
C PHE A 121 -10.27 -9.88 0.52
N GLY A 122 -9.35 -10.26 1.40
CA GLY A 122 -9.65 -10.45 2.81
C GLY A 122 -10.11 -9.17 3.50
N GLY A 123 -11.02 -9.33 4.45
CA GLY A 123 -11.62 -8.23 5.20
C GLY A 123 -12.64 -7.39 4.43
N HIS A 124 -12.80 -7.57 3.12
CA HIS A 124 -13.77 -6.81 2.33
C HIS A 124 -15.04 -7.61 2.04
N THR A 125 -16.18 -6.98 2.26
CA THR A 125 -17.51 -7.60 2.07
C THR A 125 -17.84 -7.86 0.61
N TYR A 126 -17.45 -6.94 -0.28
CA TYR A 126 -17.69 -7.01 -1.71
C TYR A 126 -16.37 -6.90 -2.48
N PRO A 127 -16.30 -7.43 -3.72
CA PRO A 127 -15.12 -7.31 -4.56
C PRO A 127 -14.86 -5.85 -4.90
N ARG A 128 -13.77 -5.30 -4.35
CA ARG A 128 -13.42 -3.88 -4.54
C ARG A 128 -11.98 -3.57 -4.85
N LEU A 129 -11.12 -4.59 -4.98
CA LEU A 129 -9.73 -4.37 -5.35
C LEU A 129 -9.58 -4.25 -6.86
N ALA A 130 -9.38 -3.02 -7.34
CA ALA A 130 -8.94 -2.77 -8.70
C ALA A 130 -7.52 -3.33 -8.87
N HIS A 131 -7.28 -4.08 -9.94
CA HIS A 131 -6.06 -4.87 -10.09
C HIS A 131 -5.61 -5.05 -11.55
N ILE A 132 -4.39 -5.55 -11.72
CA ILE A 132 -3.78 -5.92 -13.00
C ILE A 132 -3.03 -7.22 -12.79
N GLY A 133 -3.63 -8.36 -13.16
CA GLY A 133 -3.07 -9.67 -12.84
C GLY A 133 -2.63 -9.73 -11.38
N ASP A 134 -1.32 -9.90 -11.15
CA ASP A 134 -0.63 -9.84 -9.86
C ASP A 134 0.42 -8.71 -9.79
N ALA A 135 0.33 -7.68 -10.65
CA ALA A 135 1.34 -6.63 -10.80
C ALA A 135 0.78 -5.19 -10.61
N THR A 136 -0.28 -5.03 -9.81
CA THR A 136 -0.97 -3.74 -9.66
C THR A 136 -0.05 -2.61 -9.21
N GLY A 137 0.83 -2.87 -8.24
CA GLY A 137 1.78 -1.91 -7.69
C GLY A 137 2.82 -1.44 -8.69
N LEU A 138 3.25 -2.33 -9.59
CA LEU A 138 4.16 -2.00 -10.69
C LEU A 138 3.52 -1.00 -11.64
N GLU A 139 2.27 -1.24 -12.07
CA GLU A 139 1.58 -0.30 -12.95
C GLU A 139 1.35 1.05 -12.24
N MET A 140 0.91 1.04 -10.99
CA MET A 140 0.72 2.28 -10.22
C MET A 140 2.01 3.11 -10.17
N ILE A 141 3.15 2.48 -9.86
CA ILE A 141 4.44 3.17 -9.83
C ILE A 141 4.83 3.69 -11.21
N ARG A 142 4.66 2.90 -12.26
CA ARG A 142 4.96 3.32 -13.63
C ARG A 142 4.15 4.54 -14.04
N THR A 143 2.84 4.52 -13.82
CA THR A 143 1.94 5.64 -14.15
C THR A 143 2.30 6.90 -13.37
N LEU A 144 2.51 6.77 -12.06
CA LEU A 144 2.88 7.90 -11.20
C LEU A 144 4.26 8.47 -11.56
N GLN A 145 5.23 7.61 -11.88
CA GLN A 145 6.57 8.04 -12.31
C GLN A 145 6.50 8.83 -13.61
N GLN A 146 5.81 8.31 -14.62
CA GLN A 146 5.68 8.97 -15.92
C GLN A 146 4.97 10.32 -15.79
N ARG A 147 3.86 10.35 -15.05
CA ARG A 147 3.14 11.59 -14.78
C ARG A 147 4.03 12.60 -14.07
N GLY A 148 4.70 12.15 -13.01
CA GLY A 148 5.55 12.99 -12.18
C GLY A 148 6.73 13.62 -12.92
N ILE A 149 7.45 12.85 -13.74
CA ILE A 149 8.55 13.37 -14.57
C ILE A 149 8.04 14.44 -15.53
N HIS A 150 6.86 14.23 -16.14
CA HIS A 150 6.27 15.20 -17.06
C HIS A 150 5.83 16.51 -16.37
N MET A 151 5.60 16.49 -15.06
CA MET A 151 5.26 17.67 -14.27
C MET A 151 6.49 18.51 -13.86
N GLY A 152 7.71 18.07 -14.19
CA GLY A 152 8.93 18.86 -14.00
C GLY A 152 9.51 18.86 -12.58
N MET A 153 9.31 17.78 -11.81
CA MET A 153 10.03 17.63 -10.54
C MET A 153 11.51 17.26 -10.76
N ASP A 154 12.40 17.75 -9.90
CA ASP A 154 13.81 17.37 -9.90
C ASP A 154 14.01 16.10 -9.08
N VAL A 155 14.64 15.08 -9.66
CA VAL A 155 14.80 13.77 -9.00
C VAL A 155 16.26 13.51 -8.64
N PHE A 156 16.51 13.33 -7.35
CA PHE A 156 17.80 12.98 -6.76
C PHE A 156 17.78 11.51 -6.38
N MET A 157 18.18 10.66 -7.33
CA MET A 157 18.24 9.21 -7.16
C MET A 157 19.52 8.79 -6.45
N GLU A 158 19.42 7.77 -5.61
CA GLU A 158 20.53 7.23 -4.81
C GLU A 158 21.07 8.21 -3.77
N PHE A 159 20.22 9.09 -3.24
CA PHE A 159 20.55 10.02 -2.17
C PHE A 159 19.98 9.54 -0.83
N THR A 160 20.80 9.53 0.22
CA THR A 160 20.35 9.15 1.57
C THR A 160 20.26 10.37 2.47
N VAL A 161 19.05 10.71 2.91
CA VAL A 161 18.81 11.77 3.89
C VAL A 161 19.20 11.29 5.29
N ARG A 162 20.01 12.07 5.99
CA ARG A 162 20.52 11.71 7.34
C ARG A 162 20.09 12.67 8.44
N ARG A 163 19.64 13.89 8.09
CA ARG A 163 19.18 14.86 9.08
C ARG A 163 18.15 15.81 8.51
N LEU A 164 17.15 16.14 9.32
CA LEU A 164 16.23 17.24 9.09
C LEU A 164 16.68 18.47 9.86
N PHE A 165 16.57 19.64 9.24
CA PHE A 165 16.94 20.91 9.83
C PHE A 165 15.70 21.67 10.28
N LYS A 166 15.84 22.37 11.41
CA LYS A 166 14.82 23.26 11.95
C LYS A 166 15.39 24.65 12.21
N ALA A 167 14.59 25.67 11.95
CA ALA A 167 14.82 27.05 12.34
C ALA A 167 13.53 27.58 12.98
N ASP A 168 13.63 28.22 14.13
CA ASP A 168 12.49 28.80 14.87
C ASP A 168 11.31 27.82 15.06
N GLY A 169 11.64 26.56 15.38
CA GLY A 169 10.67 25.49 15.58
C GLY A 169 10.05 24.90 14.29
N ARG A 170 10.34 25.46 13.12
CA ARG A 170 9.83 25.01 11.82
C ARG A 170 10.89 24.25 11.03
N ILE A 171 10.47 23.36 10.14
CA ILE A 171 11.38 22.70 9.21
C ILE A 171 12.01 23.72 8.26
N SER A 172 13.30 23.57 7.95
CA SER A 172 14.03 24.46 7.04
C SER A 172 14.80 23.75 5.93
N GLY A 173 14.86 22.41 5.97
CA GLY A 173 15.58 21.63 4.97
C GLY A 173 16.05 20.28 5.48
N CYS A 174 16.90 19.63 4.71
CA CYS A 174 17.55 18.38 5.09
C CYS A 174 18.98 18.26 4.55
N PHE A 175 19.75 17.41 5.20
CA PHE A 175 21.07 16.98 4.74
C PHE A 175 21.00 15.57 4.19
N ALA A 176 21.63 15.38 3.03
CA ALA A 176 21.79 14.08 2.39
C ALA A 176 23.21 13.93 1.84
N TYR A 177 23.57 12.70 1.51
CA TYR A 177 24.77 12.42 0.71
C TYR A 177 24.38 11.57 -0.51
N ASP A 178 25.11 11.77 -1.61
CA ASP A 178 25.01 10.91 -2.79
C ASP A 178 25.72 9.57 -2.51
N ARG A 179 25.01 8.45 -2.70
CA ARG A 179 25.56 7.12 -2.46
C ARG A 179 26.60 6.71 -3.51
N ASN A 180 26.65 7.36 -4.67
CA ASN A 180 27.55 7.03 -5.77
C ASN A 180 28.97 7.52 -5.52
N ASP A 181 29.14 8.75 -5.05
CA ASP A 181 30.46 9.37 -4.86
C ASP A 181 30.72 9.89 -3.44
N GLY A 182 29.72 9.88 -2.56
CA GLY A 182 29.84 10.36 -1.18
C GLY A 182 29.78 11.87 -1.03
N SER A 183 29.46 12.62 -2.09
CA SER A 183 29.31 14.07 -2.05
C SER A 183 28.18 14.50 -1.10
N LEU A 184 28.38 15.66 -0.47
CA LEU A 184 27.53 16.15 0.61
C LEU A 184 26.58 17.23 0.11
N HIS A 185 25.30 17.09 0.45
CA HIS A 185 24.23 17.94 -0.07
C HIS A 185 23.34 18.50 1.04
N VAL A 186 23.01 19.78 0.90
CA VAL A 186 22.00 20.46 1.71
C VAL A 186 20.85 20.89 0.82
N PHE A 187 19.64 20.47 1.18
CA PHE A 187 18.41 20.86 0.52
C PHE A 187 17.66 21.83 1.43
N LYS A 188 17.58 23.11 1.03
CA LYS A 188 16.72 24.09 1.70
C LYS A 188 15.30 23.94 1.18
N ALA A 189 14.34 23.91 2.10
CA ALA A 189 12.93 23.72 1.74
C ALA A 189 12.00 24.48 2.69
N LYS A 190 10.88 24.98 2.16
CA LYS A 190 9.79 25.55 2.97
C LYS A 190 8.96 24.44 3.63
N SER A 191 8.83 23.30 2.95
CA SER A 191 8.09 22.12 3.41
C SER A 191 8.83 20.84 3.07
N ILE A 192 8.71 19.83 3.93
CA ILE A 192 9.22 18.48 3.68
C ILE A 192 8.10 17.45 3.82
N VAL A 193 7.97 16.56 2.85
CA VAL A 193 7.07 15.41 2.89
C VAL A 193 7.88 14.13 3.10
N LEU A 194 7.64 13.43 4.21
CA LEU A 194 8.24 12.12 4.46
C LEU A 194 7.32 11.02 3.92
N ALA A 195 7.77 10.32 2.87
CA ALA A 195 7.08 9.21 2.21
C ALA A 195 8.01 8.00 2.07
N THR A 196 8.70 7.65 3.15
CA THR A 196 9.89 6.78 3.16
C THR A 196 9.62 5.28 3.26
N GLY A 197 8.35 4.86 3.35
CA GLY A 197 7.98 3.46 3.52
C GLY A 197 8.04 3.00 4.98
N GLY A 198 8.01 1.68 5.19
CA GLY A 198 7.86 1.06 6.51
C GLY A 198 9.16 0.59 7.17
N ILE A 199 8.98 -0.28 8.17
CA ILE A 199 10.04 -0.77 9.09
C ILE A 199 10.26 -2.29 9.03
N THR A 200 9.83 -2.94 7.96
CA THR A 200 9.78 -4.42 7.88
C THR A 200 11.13 -5.10 8.08
N ARG A 201 12.26 -4.39 7.87
CA ARG A 201 13.62 -4.92 8.10
C ARG A 201 14.03 -5.01 9.58
N CYS A 202 13.14 -4.71 10.52
CA CYS A 202 13.32 -5.07 11.91
C CYS A 202 13.08 -6.57 12.19
N TRP A 203 12.52 -7.33 11.25
CA TRP A 203 12.28 -8.78 11.37
C TRP A 203 13.19 -9.59 10.45
N GLU A 204 13.61 -10.76 10.93
CA GLU A 204 14.46 -11.69 10.16
C GLU A 204 13.77 -12.17 8.88
N VAL A 205 12.46 -12.44 8.97
CA VAL A 205 11.62 -12.88 7.85
C VAL A 205 10.59 -11.80 7.57
N CYS A 206 10.70 -11.17 6.40
CA CYS A 206 9.79 -10.11 5.99
C CYS A 206 9.57 -10.10 4.48
N SER A 207 8.41 -9.61 4.03
CA SER A 207 8.11 -9.39 2.61
C SER A 207 8.64 -8.07 2.06
N GLY A 208 9.06 -7.16 2.93
CA GLY A 208 9.55 -5.84 2.54
C GLY A 208 10.85 -5.88 1.74
N SER A 209 11.10 -4.83 0.95
CA SER A 209 12.39 -4.67 0.28
C SER A 209 13.52 -4.44 1.29
N TRP A 210 14.77 -4.57 0.84
CA TRP A 210 15.97 -4.30 1.67
C TRP A 210 16.05 -2.86 2.19
N GLU A 211 15.30 -1.93 1.59
CA GLU A 211 15.35 -0.51 1.93
C GLU A 211 14.31 -0.10 3.01
N TYR A 212 13.41 -1.00 3.44
CA TYR A 212 12.39 -0.74 4.47
C TYR A 212 12.97 -0.79 5.89
N THR A 213 13.89 0.13 6.15
CA THR A 213 14.75 0.18 7.34
C THR A 213 14.28 1.18 8.40
N GLY A 214 13.14 1.83 8.19
CA GLY A 214 12.57 2.79 9.15
C GLY A 214 13.33 4.10 9.32
N GLU A 215 14.28 4.42 8.44
CA GLU A 215 15.09 5.65 8.55
C GLU A 215 14.24 6.93 8.59
N GLY A 216 13.16 7.02 7.81
CA GLY A 216 12.29 8.20 7.86
C GLY A 216 11.48 8.33 9.15
N HIS A 217 11.18 7.21 9.84
CA HIS A 217 10.57 7.25 11.17
C HIS A 217 11.57 7.85 12.16
N ALA A 218 12.84 7.41 12.10
CA ALA A 218 13.90 7.99 12.92
C ALA A 218 14.13 9.49 12.62
N LEU A 219 14.12 9.89 11.35
CA LEU A 219 14.23 11.31 10.96
C LEU A 219 13.10 12.15 11.55
N ALA A 220 11.86 11.68 11.49
CA ALA A 220 10.70 12.36 12.07
C ALA A 220 10.83 12.47 13.60
N TYR A 221 11.13 11.36 14.26
CA TYR A 221 11.32 11.31 15.71
C TYR A 221 12.43 12.26 16.19
N TRP A 222 13.60 12.25 15.53
CA TRP A 222 14.70 13.14 15.87
C TRP A 222 14.41 14.63 15.59
N ALA A 223 13.49 14.92 14.66
CA ALA A 223 13.00 16.28 14.45
C ALA A 223 11.99 16.74 15.53
N GLY A 224 11.54 15.82 16.38
CA GLY A 224 10.59 16.04 17.47
C GLY A 224 9.14 15.73 17.12
N ALA A 225 8.89 14.90 16.10
CA ALA A 225 7.54 14.42 15.82
C ALA A 225 7.11 13.35 16.84
N GLU A 226 5.82 13.34 17.18
CA GLU A 226 5.20 12.23 17.91
C GLU A 226 4.99 11.05 16.96
N MET A 227 5.28 9.84 17.44
CA MET A 227 5.10 8.60 16.70
C MET A 227 3.91 7.86 17.32
N GLY A 228 2.93 7.49 16.50
CA GLY A 228 1.75 6.74 16.94
C GLY A 228 1.83 5.28 16.53
N ASP A 229 1.25 4.40 17.35
CA ASP A 229 0.89 3.02 17.02
C ASP A 229 2.06 2.16 16.48
N MET A 230 3.29 2.44 16.91
CA MET A 230 4.50 1.78 16.42
C MET A 230 4.58 0.29 16.80
N GLU A 231 3.81 -0.14 17.80
CA GLU A 231 3.66 -1.53 18.24
C GLU A 231 2.76 -2.35 17.30
N PHE A 232 1.93 -1.72 16.47
CA PHE A 232 1.00 -2.40 15.58
C PHE A 232 1.70 -2.81 14.27
N VAL A 233 2.22 -4.02 14.26
CA VAL A 233 2.94 -4.59 13.10
C VAL A 233 2.09 -5.68 12.46
N GLN A 234 1.79 -5.53 11.17
CA GLN A 234 1.02 -6.51 10.43
C GLN A 234 1.90 -7.64 9.90
N PHE A 235 1.52 -8.88 10.20
CA PHE A 235 2.07 -10.08 9.59
C PHE A 235 1.15 -10.56 8.48
N HIS A 236 1.72 -10.92 7.33
CA HIS A 236 0.95 -11.47 6.23
C HIS A 236 0.85 -12.99 6.39
N PRO A 237 -0.35 -13.60 6.30
CA PRO A 237 -0.56 -15.01 6.65
C PRO A 237 0.18 -15.98 5.72
N THR A 238 0.32 -15.62 4.44
CA THR A 238 0.89 -16.51 3.41
C THR A 238 2.24 -15.99 2.89
N GLY A 239 3.18 -15.74 3.80
CA GLY A 239 4.59 -15.56 3.44
C GLY A 239 5.24 -16.93 3.15
N MET A 240 5.93 -17.06 2.02
CA MET A 240 6.62 -18.31 1.68
C MET A 240 7.69 -18.63 2.72
N ILE A 241 7.78 -19.90 3.12
CA ILE A 241 8.83 -20.40 4.04
C ILE A 241 9.74 -21.44 3.38
N TRP A 242 9.32 -21.97 2.23
CA TRP A 242 10.03 -23.02 1.49
C TRP A 242 9.83 -22.85 -0.03
N PRO A 243 10.85 -23.12 -0.87
CA PRO A 243 12.24 -23.37 -0.50
C PRO A 243 12.91 -22.16 0.18
N PRO A 244 14.06 -22.32 0.86
CA PRO A 244 14.71 -21.24 1.59
C PRO A 244 15.03 -20.01 0.72
N SER A 245 15.21 -20.20 -0.58
CA SER A 245 15.47 -19.13 -1.56
C SER A 245 14.31 -18.14 -1.75
N VAL A 246 13.08 -18.54 -1.41
CA VAL A 246 11.88 -17.69 -1.51
C VAL A 246 11.33 -17.31 -0.14
N LYS A 247 12.07 -17.60 0.94
CA LYS A 247 11.63 -17.31 2.31
C LYS A 247 11.33 -15.81 2.47
N GLY A 248 10.12 -15.49 2.90
CA GLY A 248 9.62 -14.12 3.05
C GLY A 248 8.94 -13.53 1.81
N ILE A 249 9.03 -14.17 0.63
CA ILE A 249 8.28 -13.73 -0.55
C ILE A 249 6.78 -13.87 -0.26
N LEU A 250 6.02 -12.83 -0.61
CA LEU A 250 4.58 -12.78 -0.39
C LEU A 250 3.86 -13.66 -1.42
N VAL A 251 2.88 -14.43 -0.97
CA VAL A 251 1.85 -15.01 -1.84
C VAL A 251 0.61 -14.14 -1.70
N THR A 252 0.16 -13.53 -2.80
CA THR A 252 -1.00 -12.64 -2.79
C THR A 252 -2.22 -13.27 -2.13
N GLU A 253 -2.88 -12.48 -1.30
CA GLU A 253 -4.19 -12.83 -0.72
C GLU A 253 -5.28 -12.98 -1.78
N GLY A 254 -5.04 -12.50 -3.01
CA GLY A 254 -5.89 -12.80 -4.16
C GLY A 254 -6.04 -14.30 -4.41
N VAL A 255 -5.03 -15.12 -4.08
CA VAL A 255 -5.13 -16.59 -4.17
C VAL A 255 -6.28 -17.13 -3.30
N ARG A 256 -6.46 -16.58 -2.09
CA ARG A 256 -7.60 -16.94 -1.22
C ARG A 256 -8.90 -16.32 -1.72
N GLY A 257 -8.83 -15.11 -2.28
CA GLY A 257 -9.95 -14.43 -2.96
C GLY A 257 -10.53 -15.22 -4.13
N GLU A 258 -9.71 -16.06 -4.76
CA GLU A 258 -10.03 -16.88 -5.93
C GLU A 258 -10.23 -18.37 -5.58
N GLY A 259 -10.38 -18.71 -4.29
CA GLY A 259 -10.74 -20.06 -3.82
C GLY A 259 -9.60 -20.89 -3.22
N GLY A 260 -8.41 -20.32 -3.07
CA GLY A 260 -7.31 -20.97 -2.35
C GLY A 260 -7.65 -21.22 -0.88
N VAL A 261 -7.31 -22.42 -0.39
CA VAL A 261 -7.63 -22.87 0.98
C VAL A 261 -6.39 -23.10 1.83
N LEU A 262 -6.52 -22.93 3.15
CA LEU A 262 -5.46 -23.25 4.11
C LEU A 262 -5.70 -24.63 4.72
N ARG A 263 -4.69 -25.50 4.67
CA ARG A 263 -4.73 -26.85 5.22
C ARG A 263 -3.58 -27.09 6.20
N ASN A 264 -3.84 -27.85 7.26
CA ASN A 264 -2.82 -28.27 8.21
C ASN A 264 -2.10 -29.55 7.72
N SER A 265 -1.18 -30.08 8.54
CA SER A 265 -0.41 -31.30 8.22
C SER A 265 -1.25 -32.57 8.04
N GLU A 266 -2.49 -32.57 8.53
CA GLU A 266 -3.44 -33.69 8.38
C GLU A 266 -4.34 -33.51 7.14
N GLY A 267 -4.14 -32.42 6.38
CA GLY A 267 -4.97 -32.07 5.23
C GLY A 267 -6.31 -31.44 5.60
N ARG A 268 -6.59 -31.15 6.88
CA ARG A 268 -7.85 -30.51 7.31
C ARG A 268 -7.86 -29.02 6.98
N ARG A 269 -9.00 -28.53 6.47
CA ARG A 269 -9.25 -27.10 6.22
C ARG A 269 -9.69 -26.44 7.54
N PHE A 270 -8.71 -25.95 8.30
CA PHE A 270 -8.89 -25.62 9.71
C PHE A 270 -9.50 -24.24 9.99
N MET A 271 -9.62 -23.36 8.99
CA MET A 271 -10.03 -21.96 9.22
C MET A 271 -11.46 -21.81 9.78
N PHE A 272 -12.32 -22.81 9.61
CA PHE A 272 -13.67 -22.83 10.20
C PHE A 272 -13.65 -22.83 11.73
N ASP A 273 -12.59 -23.36 12.35
CA ASP A 273 -12.44 -23.42 13.81
C ASP A 273 -12.08 -22.05 14.43
N TYR A 274 -11.75 -21.06 13.61
CA TYR A 274 -11.17 -19.77 14.04
C TYR A 274 -12.03 -18.55 13.70
N ILE A 275 -13.29 -18.74 13.27
CA ILE A 275 -14.20 -17.63 12.95
C ILE A 275 -14.58 -16.90 14.26
N PRO A 276 -14.16 -15.63 14.45
CA PRO A 276 -14.54 -14.87 15.64
C PRO A 276 -16.03 -14.53 15.62
N GLU A 277 -16.67 -14.47 16.79
CA GLU A 277 -18.12 -14.21 16.94
C GLU A 277 -18.59 -12.97 16.16
N ARG A 278 -17.83 -11.88 16.19
CA ARG A 278 -18.11 -10.64 15.44
C ARG A 278 -18.23 -10.81 13.91
N TYR A 279 -17.76 -11.93 13.38
CA TYR A 279 -17.75 -12.25 11.95
C TYR A 279 -18.67 -13.45 11.64
N ALA A 280 -19.28 -14.12 12.63
CA ALA A 280 -20.04 -15.36 12.42
C ALA A 280 -21.15 -15.22 11.36
N ASP A 281 -21.86 -14.09 11.34
CA ASP A 281 -22.94 -13.86 10.38
C ASP A 281 -22.47 -13.58 8.95
N GLU A 282 -21.17 -13.34 8.74
CA GLU A 282 -20.60 -12.93 7.44
C GLU A 282 -19.81 -14.03 6.73
N PHE A 283 -19.51 -15.14 7.42
CA PHE A 283 -18.67 -16.22 6.94
C PHE A 283 -19.40 -17.57 7.00
N ALA A 284 -19.05 -18.45 6.08
CA ALA A 284 -19.68 -19.76 5.93
C ALA A 284 -19.37 -20.67 7.13
N ASP A 285 -20.38 -21.42 7.58
CA ASP A 285 -20.23 -22.39 8.68
C ASP A 285 -19.74 -23.76 8.18
N THR A 286 -19.87 -24.03 6.88
CA THR A 286 -19.55 -25.33 6.28
C THR A 286 -18.66 -25.20 5.05
N GLU A 287 -17.90 -26.25 4.76
CA GLU A 287 -17.10 -26.32 3.53
C GLU A 287 -17.96 -26.26 2.27
N GLU A 288 -19.17 -26.84 2.30
CA GLU A 288 -20.11 -26.84 1.18
C GLU A 288 -20.60 -25.41 0.84
N GLU A 289 -21.03 -24.64 1.85
CA GLU A 289 -21.43 -23.24 1.64
C GLU A 289 -20.25 -22.40 1.13
N ALA A 290 -19.05 -22.62 1.70
CA ALA A 290 -17.85 -21.93 1.28
C ALA A 290 -17.46 -22.25 -0.18
N LEU A 291 -17.65 -23.49 -0.63
CA LEU A 291 -17.40 -23.90 -2.02
C LEU A 291 -18.45 -23.32 -2.97
N ALA A 292 -19.73 -23.30 -2.57
CA ALA A 292 -20.78 -22.66 -3.35
C ALA A 292 -20.48 -21.17 -3.60
N TRP A 293 -19.96 -20.47 -2.60
CA TRP A 293 -19.49 -19.09 -2.78
C TRP A 293 -18.35 -18.98 -3.80
N VAL A 294 -17.38 -19.91 -3.76
CA VAL A 294 -16.26 -19.92 -4.71
C VAL A 294 -16.75 -20.19 -6.13
N ASP A 295 -17.69 -21.11 -6.30
CA ASP A 295 -18.30 -21.41 -7.61
C ASP A 295 -19.02 -20.19 -8.19
N GLU A 296 -19.76 -19.42 -7.37
CA GLU A 296 -20.37 -18.15 -7.76
C GLU A 296 -19.32 -17.11 -8.21
N VAL A 297 -18.19 -17.01 -7.50
CA VAL A 297 -17.12 -16.07 -7.87
C VAL A 297 -16.45 -16.46 -9.18
N ILE A 298 -16.13 -17.74 -9.37
CA ILE A 298 -15.46 -18.24 -10.58
C ILE A 298 -16.39 -18.15 -11.79
N SER A 299 -17.69 -18.39 -11.62
CA SER A 299 -18.68 -18.24 -12.70
C SER A 299 -18.97 -16.78 -13.06
N GLY A 300 -18.52 -15.82 -12.24
CA GLY A 300 -18.77 -14.39 -12.42
C GLY A 300 -20.19 -13.97 -12.01
N GLU A 301 -20.87 -14.80 -11.22
CA GLU A 301 -22.19 -14.51 -10.66
C GLU A 301 -22.07 -13.60 -9.42
N LEU A 302 -23.18 -12.95 -9.07
CA LEU A 302 -23.24 -12.22 -7.81
C LEU A 302 -23.34 -13.21 -6.67
N THR A 303 -22.44 -13.10 -5.71
CA THR A 303 -22.39 -14.01 -4.57
C THR A 303 -23.62 -13.88 -3.69
N THR A 304 -24.21 -15.02 -3.32
CA THR A 304 -25.37 -15.12 -2.43
C THR A 304 -25.05 -15.90 -1.15
N HIS A 305 -24.03 -16.76 -1.19
CA HIS A 305 -23.55 -17.51 -0.03
C HIS A 305 -22.61 -16.66 0.85
N ARG A 306 -22.39 -17.08 2.09
CA ARG A 306 -21.41 -16.41 2.97
C ARG A 306 -19.99 -16.76 2.56
N ARG A 307 -19.06 -15.85 2.83
CA ARG A 307 -17.67 -15.95 2.37
C ARG A 307 -16.93 -17.08 3.08
N PRO A 308 -15.93 -17.71 2.43
CA PRO A 308 -15.03 -18.65 3.09
C PRO A 308 -14.21 -17.97 4.20
N PRO A 309 -13.91 -18.66 5.32
CA PRO A 309 -13.16 -18.09 6.45
C PRO A 309 -11.72 -17.69 6.08
N GLU A 310 -11.18 -18.17 4.96
CA GLU A 310 -9.91 -17.70 4.41
C GLU A 310 -9.92 -16.21 4.01
N LEU A 311 -11.08 -15.57 3.90
CA LEU A 311 -11.23 -14.13 3.64
C LEU A 311 -11.41 -13.29 4.90
N LEU A 312 -11.19 -13.87 6.08
CA LEU A 312 -11.08 -13.11 7.32
C LEU A 312 -9.94 -12.09 7.25
N THR A 313 -9.99 -11.10 8.14
CA THR A 313 -8.97 -10.07 8.27
C THR A 313 -7.63 -10.66 8.73
N ARG A 314 -6.52 -10.01 8.37
CA ARG A 314 -5.17 -10.55 8.61
C ARG A 314 -4.83 -10.77 10.08
N ASP A 315 -5.42 -10.02 10.99
CA ASP A 315 -5.30 -10.22 12.44
C ASP A 315 -5.86 -11.57 12.93
N VAL A 316 -6.72 -12.21 12.13
CA VAL A 316 -7.31 -13.51 12.43
C VAL A 316 -6.59 -14.65 11.71
N VAL A 317 -6.15 -14.41 10.47
CA VAL A 317 -5.54 -15.46 9.64
C VAL A 317 -4.03 -15.64 9.90
N ALA A 318 -3.32 -14.57 10.31
CA ALA A 318 -1.87 -14.56 10.46
C ALA A 318 -1.38 -15.00 11.85
#